data_AF-A0A7W1ZGD2-F1
#
_entry.id   AF-A0A7W1ZGD2-F1
#
_cell.length_a   1.000
_cell.length_b   1.000
_cell.length_c   1.000
_cell.angle_alpha   90.00
_cell.angle_beta   90.00
_cell.angle_gamma   90.00
#
_symmetry.space_group_name_H-M   'P 1'
#
loop_
_entity.id
_entity.type
_entity.pdbx_description
1 polymer ?
#
loop_
_entity_poly.entity_id
_entity_poly.type
_entity_poly.pdbx_seq_one_letter_code
_entity_poly.pdbx_strand_id
1 'polypeptide(L)' 'MSNIQKRLTTLEAAAELGVTEGRIRQMMKSGVITDVEKFGKSHAISAAEIAKLKKTERKAGRPTKEKEFDKS' A
#
# COMPACT_ATOMS: atom_id res chain seq x y z
N MET A 1 -25.24 4.58 -12.22
CA MET A 1 -24.72 5.18 -10.98
C MET A 1 -23.25 5.46 -11.21
N SER A 2 -22.81 6.71 -11.03
CA SER A 2 -21.41 7.10 -11.20
C SER A 2 -20.55 6.37 -10.16
N ASN A 3 -19.74 5.42 -10.61
CA ASN A 3 -18.70 4.80 -9.80
C ASN A 3 -17.59 5.84 -9.57
N ILE A 4 -17.80 6.75 -8.62
CA ILE A 4 -16.75 7.64 -8.14
C ILE A 4 -15.74 6.74 -7.42
N GLN A 5 -14.65 6.41 -8.11
CA GLN A 5 -13.54 5.70 -7.51
C GLN A 5 -12.90 6.63 -6.49
N LYS A 6 -13.28 6.47 -5.21
CA LYS A 6 -12.69 7.23 -4.12
C LYS A 6 -11.19 6.96 -4.09
N ARG A 7 -10.40 8.01 -4.29
CA ARG A 7 -8.95 7.98 -4.15
C ARG A 7 -8.57 8.60 -2.81
N LEU A 8 -7.63 7.98 -2.11
CA LEU A 8 -7.12 8.40 -0.82
C LEU A 8 -5.68 8.86 -0.97
N THR A 9 -5.30 9.89 -0.24
CA THR A 9 -3.90 10.28 -0.10
C THR A 9 -3.13 9.22 0.71
N THR A 10 -1.80 9.26 0.65
CA THR A 10 -0.95 8.42 1.50
C THR A 10 -1.22 8.61 2.99
N LEU A 11 -1.60 9.83 3.40
CA LEU A 11 -1.93 10.16 4.79
C LEU A 11 -3.24 9.49 5.22
N GLU A 12 -4.29 9.61 4.40
CA GLU A 12 -5.59 8.98 4.68
C GLU A 12 -5.50 7.46 4.67
N ALA A 13 -4.79 6.89 3.69
CA ALA A 13 -4.54 5.45 3.62
C ALA A 13 -3.77 4.92 4.85
N ALA A 14 -2.80 5.70 5.35
CA ALA A 14 -2.03 5.38 6.54
C ALA A 14 -2.92 5.35 7.79
N ALA A 15 -3.79 6.36 7.96
CA ALA A 15 -4.77 6.40 9.04
C ALA A 15 -5.75 5.22 8.98
N GLU A 16 -6.23 4.87 7.78
CA GLU A 16 -7.22 3.81 7.61
C GLU A 16 -6.66 2.40 7.88
N LEU A 17 -5.37 2.19 7.62
CA LEU A 17 -4.65 0.93 7.87
C LEU A 17 -3.93 0.88 9.23
N GLY A 18 -3.95 1.97 10.00
CA GLY A 18 -3.24 2.08 11.27
C GLY A 18 -1.71 1.93 11.12
N VAL A 19 -1.13 2.47 10.04
CA VAL A 19 0.32 2.40 9.76
C VAL A 19 0.88 3.80 9.50
N THR A 20 2.20 3.92 9.36
CA THR A 20 2.84 5.17 8.96
C THR A 20 2.78 5.37 7.43
N GLU A 21 2.83 6.61 6.97
CA GLU A 21 2.92 6.88 5.52
C GLU A 21 4.15 6.24 4.87
N GLY A 22 5.26 6.17 5.60
CA GLY A 22 6.48 5.50 5.14
C GLY A 22 6.22 4.02 4.81
N ARG A 23 5.36 3.36 5.60
CA ARG A 23 4.94 1.98 5.35
C ARG A 23 4.08 1.88 4.10
N ILE A 24 3.17 2.82 3.87
CA ILE A 24 2.38 2.89 2.63
C ILE A 24 3.31 3.04 1.42
N ARG A 25 4.29 3.96 1.48
CA ARG A 25 5.29 4.14 0.41
C ARG A 25 6.13 2.89 0.17
N GLN A 26 6.48 2.14 1.22
CA GLN A 26 7.14 0.84 1.06
C GLN A 26 6.24 -0.18 0.38
N MET A 27 4.97 -0.26 0.75
CA MET A 27 4.00 -1.18 0.12
C MET A 27 3.80 -0.87 -1.38
N MET A 28 3.82 0.42 -1.75
CA MET A 28 3.81 0.84 -3.15
C MET A 28 5.09 0.39 -3.86
N LYS A 29 6.26 0.62 -3.25
CA LYS A 29 7.55 0.18 -3.82
C LYS A 29 7.67 -1.34 -3.95
N SER A 30 7.08 -2.10 -3.03
CA SER A 30 7.09 -3.56 -3.04
C SER A 30 5.99 -4.17 -3.92
N GLY A 31 5.19 -3.36 -4.63
CA GLY A 31 4.10 -3.85 -5.47
C GLY A 31 2.90 -4.44 -4.71
N VAL A 32 2.79 -4.20 -3.41
CA VAL A 32 1.63 -4.62 -2.60
C VAL A 32 0.42 -3.72 -2.86
N ILE A 33 0.68 -2.44 -3.09
CA ILE A 33 -0.30 -1.46 -3.59
C ILE A 33 0.08 -1.18 -5.03
N THR A 34 -0.86 -1.41 -5.95
CA THR A 34 -0.63 -1.39 -7.40
C THR A 34 -1.45 -0.31 -8.12
N ASP A 35 -2.64 0.02 -7.62
CA ASP A 35 -3.57 1.02 -8.15
C ASP A 35 -3.30 2.38 -7.50
N VAL A 36 -2.19 2.98 -7.95
CA VAL A 36 -1.68 4.26 -7.50
C VAL A 36 -1.60 5.23 -8.68
N GLU A 37 -2.14 6.42 -8.51
CA GLU A 37 -1.94 7.54 -9.42
C GLU A 37 -1.07 8.61 -8.76
N LYS A 38 -0.09 9.14 -9.51
CA LYS A 38 0.76 10.22 -9.03
C LYS A 38 0.12 11.57 -9.35
N PHE A 39 -0.13 12.37 -8.31
CA PHE A 39 -0.68 13.71 -8.44
C PHE A 39 0.37 14.73 -7.96
N GLY A 40 1.19 15.22 -8.91
CA GLY A 40 2.33 16.09 -8.61
C GLY A 40 3.36 15.41 -7.71
N LYS A 41 3.50 15.90 -6.47
CA LYS A 41 4.39 15.32 -5.45
C LYS A 41 3.71 14.25 -4.58
N SER A 42 2.40 14.10 -4.69
CA SER A 42 1.59 13.20 -3.88
C SER A 42 1.18 11.94 -4.65
N HIS A 43 0.75 10.92 -3.91
CA HIS A 43 0.17 9.71 -4.50
C HIS A 43 -1.27 9.56 -4.04
N ALA A 44 -2.14 9.23 -4.98
CA ALA A 44 -3.55 8.96 -4.83
C ALA A 44 -3.77 7.46 -5.00
N ILE A 45 -4.18 6.79 -3.93
CA ILE A 45 -4.34 5.34 -3.86
C ILE A 45 -5.82 5.01 -3.93
N SER A 46 -6.18 3.96 -4.65
CA SER A 46 -7.56 3.49 -4.71
C SER A 46 -8.07 3.03 -3.33
N ALA A 47 -9.22 3.55 -2.90
CA ALA A 47 -9.85 3.10 -1.65
C ALA A 47 -10.16 1.59 -1.68
N ALA A 48 -10.38 1.01 -2.86
CA ALA A 48 -10.60 -0.41 -3.01
C ALA A 48 -9.37 -1.25 -2.62
N GLU A 49 -8.16 -0.78 -2.93
CA GLU A 49 -6.94 -1.46 -2.50
C GLU A 49 -6.72 -1.37 -1.00
N ILE A 50 -6.98 -0.21 -0.40
CA ILE A 50 -6.90 -0.03 1.05
C ILE A 50 -7.88 -0.97 1.76
N ALA A 51 -9.11 -1.07 1.26
CA ALA A 51 -10.10 -2.00 1.79
C ALA A 51 -9.67 -3.48 1.65
N LYS A 52 -9.04 -3.87 0.54
CA LYS A 52 -8.46 -5.23 0.37
C LYS A 52 -7.36 -5.48 1.40
N LEU A 53 -6.45 -4.53 1.59
CA LEU A 53 -5.36 -4.65 2.55
C LEU A 53 -5.83 -4.71 3.99
N LYS A 54 -6.93 -4.04 4.32
CA LYS A 54 -7.55 -4.10 5.65
C LYS A 54 -8.13 -5.47 5.98
N LYS A 55 -8.65 -6.17 4.96
CA LYS A 55 -9.16 -7.54 5.08
C LYS A 55 -8.07 -8.60 5.08
N THR A 56 -6.88 -8.25 4.60
CA THR A 56 -5.76 -9.19 4.55
C THR A 56 -5.14 -9.25 5.94
N GLU A 57 -5.28 -10.38 6.62
CA GLU A 57 -4.61 -10.60 7.90
C GLU A 57 -3.09 -10.52 7.72
N ARG A 58 -2.48 -9.56 8.40
CA ARG A 58 -1.02 -9.46 8.45
C ARG A 58 -0.52 -10.48 9.45
N LYS A 59 0.27 -11.45 9.00
CA LYS A 59 1.01 -12.33 9.90
C LYS A 59 1.92 -11.47 10.78
N ALA A 60 1.75 -11.58 12.10
CA ALA A 60 2.63 -10.94 13.06
C ALA A 60 4.03 -11.54 12.94
N GLY A 61 5.05 -10.69 12.79
CA GLY A 61 6.44 -11.12 12.66
C GLY A 61 7.28 -10.21 11.78
N ARG A 62 8.59 -10.50 11.73
CA ARG A 62 9.54 -9.80 10.87
C ARG A 62 9.29 -10.23 9.41
N PRO A 63 9.29 -9.32 8.43
CA PRO A 63 9.28 -9.70 7.02
C PRO A 63 10.48 -10.62 6.75
N THR A 64 10.21 -11.79 6.16
CA THR A 64 11.26 -12.69 5.70
C THR A 64 12.04 -11.98 4.61
N LYS A 65 13.32 -11.72 4.85
CA LYS A 65 14.24 -11.40 3.75
C LYS A 65 14.34 -12.67 2.93
N GLU A 66 13.68 -12.72 1.78
CA GLU A 66 14.10 -13.66 0.74
C GLU A 66 15.55 -13.30 0.43
N LYS A 67 16.48 -14.14 0.89
CA LYS A 67 17.88 -14.04 0.49
C LYS A 67 17.88 -14.48 -0.97
N GLU A 68 18.04 -13.54 -1.90
CA GLU A 68 18.62 -13.87 -3.20
C GLU A 68 20.01 -14.45 -2.93
N PHE A 69 20.06 -15.79 -2.83
CA PHE A 69 21.30 -16.54 -2.95
C PHE A 69 21.64 -16.54 -4.44
N ASP A 70 22.26 -15.47 -4.89
CA ASP A 70 22.98 -15.49 -6.16
C ASP A 70 24.22 -16.36 -5.92
N LYS A 71 24.19 -17.60 -6.44
CA LYS A 71 25.31 -18.52 -6.35
C LYS A 71 26.38 -18.05 -7.34
N SER A 72 27.57 -17.91 -6.77
CA SER A 72 28.91 -17.82 -7.37
C SER A 72 29.11 -18.56 -8.69
#